data_AF-A6TT01-F1
#
_entry.id   AF-A6TT01-F1
#
_cell.length_a   1.000
_cell.length_b   1.000
_cell.length_c   1.000
_cell.angle_alpha   90.00
_cell.angle_beta   90.00
_cell.angle_gamma   90.00
#
_symmetry.space_group_name_H-M   'P 1'
#
loop_
_entity.id
_entity.type
_entity.pdbx_description
1 polymer ?
#
loop_
_entity_poly.entity_id
_entity_poly.type
_entity_poly.pdbx_seq_one_letter_code
_entity_poly.pdbx_strand_id
1 'polypeptide(L)'
;MKADIMNKLRESNVEAMFQINLEEQMWVWVNEEIFLDIVLNLVSDDVPEEEILLDLKKIDEKDFIDIIERKLKENNWIFVDQIIFERIEDGFKASKDIKTYVFADRKYYMKKMLNMADSLSWILKAMAIDTYQHLRVSSIGLQAIYDEHFYDNTMLIEEILLKGSAEFEQGLWKVDPNHGMLAFYKEGKNRRQWTEGSVNFTYGELNK
;
A
#
# COMPACT_ATOMS: atom_id res chain seq x y z
N MET A 1 30.34 -6.60 -18.13
CA MET A 1 29.20 -5.84 -18.66
C MET A 1 28.18 -5.50 -17.57
N LYS A 2 28.23 -6.11 -16.38
CA LYS A 2 27.52 -5.67 -15.15
C LYS A 2 27.53 -4.15 -14.91
N ALA A 3 28.71 -3.52 -14.91
CA ALA A 3 28.83 -2.07 -14.69
C ALA A 3 28.12 -1.27 -15.80
N ASP A 4 28.12 -1.80 -17.02
CA ASP A 4 27.44 -1.21 -18.18
C ASP A 4 25.91 -1.31 -18.04
N ILE A 5 25.37 -2.47 -17.68
CA ILE A 5 23.93 -2.65 -17.40
C ILE A 5 23.45 -1.69 -16.31
N MET A 6 24.18 -1.62 -15.19
CA MET A 6 23.83 -0.73 -14.08
C MET A 6 23.93 0.75 -14.46
N ASN A 7 24.86 1.13 -15.35
CA ASN A 7 24.95 2.50 -15.86
C ASN A 7 23.80 2.80 -16.82
N LYS A 8 23.48 1.89 -17.75
CA LYS A 8 22.33 2.03 -18.67
C LYS A 8 21.02 2.19 -17.91
N LEU A 9 20.78 1.41 -16.85
CA LEU A 9 19.61 1.60 -15.97
C LEU A 9 19.60 3.00 -15.30
N ARG A 10 20.77 3.51 -14.87
CA ARG A 10 20.84 4.84 -14.25
C ARG A 10 20.66 5.98 -15.25
N GLU A 11 21.07 5.80 -16.49
CA GLU A 11 21.01 6.84 -17.53
C GLU A 11 19.66 6.87 -18.26
N SER A 12 18.97 5.73 -18.34
CA SER A 12 17.71 5.60 -19.05
C SER A 12 16.53 6.22 -18.29
N ASN A 13 15.47 6.57 -19.02
CA ASN A 13 14.18 6.93 -18.43
C ASN A 13 13.31 5.68 -18.25
N VAL A 14 12.21 5.84 -17.53
CA VAL A 14 11.30 4.73 -17.19
C VAL A 14 10.57 4.23 -18.43
N GLU A 15 10.15 5.13 -19.33
CA GLU A 15 9.47 4.77 -20.58
C GLU A 15 10.32 3.82 -21.43
N ALA A 16 11.63 4.06 -21.54
CA ALA A 16 12.54 3.17 -22.24
C ALA A 16 12.70 1.81 -21.53
N MET A 17 12.80 1.80 -20.20
CA MET A 17 12.94 0.55 -19.42
C MET A 17 11.76 -0.40 -19.63
N PHE A 18 10.54 0.13 -19.65
CA PHE A 18 9.32 -0.65 -19.68
C PHE A 18 8.65 -0.69 -21.05
N GLN A 19 9.13 0.08 -22.04
CA GLN A 19 8.48 0.32 -23.33
C GLN A 19 7.01 0.76 -23.18
N ILE A 20 6.75 1.67 -22.23
CA ILE A 20 5.42 2.21 -21.94
C ILE A 20 5.37 3.72 -22.12
N ASN A 21 4.17 4.27 -22.30
CA ASN A 21 3.89 5.67 -22.04
C ASN A 21 3.44 5.83 -20.58
N LEU A 22 4.28 6.45 -19.75
CA LEU A 22 3.96 6.64 -18.32
C LEU A 22 2.68 7.43 -18.09
N GLU A 23 2.29 8.35 -18.98
CA GLU A 23 1.06 9.14 -18.82
C GLU A 23 -0.22 8.31 -19.00
N GLU A 24 -0.12 7.16 -19.68
CA GLU A 24 -1.23 6.24 -19.95
C GLU A 24 -1.29 5.09 -18.94
N GLN A 25 -0.25 4.92 -18.12
CA GLN A 25 -0.17 3.86 -17.12
C GLN A 25 -0.47 4.40 -15.72
N MET A 26 -1.19 3.61 -14.94
CA MET A 26 -1.55 3.96 -13.56
C MET A 26 -0.65 3.27 -12.53
N TRP A 27 -0.09 2.12 -12.91
CA TRP A 27 0.79 1.31 -12.09
C TRP A 27 1.59 0.34 -12.95
N VAL A 28 2.70 -0.15 -12.41
CA VAL A 28 3.56 -1.18 -12.97
C VAL A 28 3.98 -2.12 -11.84
N TRP A 29 4.37 -3.34 -12.19
CA TRP A 29 4.97 -4.28 -11.26
C TRP A 29 6.32 -4.72 -11.81
N VAL A 30 7.23 -5.06 -10.90
CA VAL A 30 8.58 -5.49 -11.22
C VAL A 30 8.92 -6.70 -10.38
N ASN A 31 9.42 -7.76 -11.01
CA ASN A 31 9.93 -8.96 -10.36
C ASN A 31 11.08 -9.54 -11.18
N GLU A 32 11.70 -10.62 -10.70
CA GLU A 32 12.85 -11.24 -11.38
C GLU A 32 12.55 -11.75 -12.80
N GLU A 33 11.29 -12.03 -13.16
CA GLU A 33 10.92 -12.52 -14.49
C GLU A 33 11.09 -11.46 -15.57
N ILE A 34 10.83 -10.18 -15.25
CA ILE A 34 10.90 -9.09 -16.22
C ILE A 34 12.24 -8.34 -16.19
N PHE A 35 13.18 -8.72 -15.33
CA PHE A 35 14.49 -8.06 -15.25
C PHE A 35 15.25 -8.15 -16.57
N LEU A 36 15.18 -9.30 -17.22
CA LEU A 36 15.80 -9.49 -18.53
C LEU A 36 15.17 -8.57 -19.57
N ASP A 37 13.84 -8.53 -19.65
CA ASP A 37 13.11 -7.68 -20.59
C ASP A 37 13.48 -6.20 -20.41
N ILE A 38 13.54 -5.73 -19.16
CA ILE A 38 13.97 -4.36 -18.85
C ILE A 38 15.37 -4.09 -19.38
N VAL A 39 16.32 -5.02 -19.21
CA VAL A 39 17.70 -4.82 -19.70
C VAL A 39 17.77 -4.91 -21.22
N LEU A 40 17.05 -5.84 -21.84
CA LEU A 40 16.97 -5.98 -23.30
C LEU A 40 16.45 -4.70 -23.96
N ASN A 41 15.52 -3.99 -23.31
CA ASN A 41 15.02 -2.70 -23.80
C ASN A 41 16.09 -1.58 -23.81
N LEU A 42 17.19 -1.74 -23.07
CA LEU A 42 18.25 -0.73 -22.92
C LEU A 42 19.56 -1.10 -23.60
N VAL A 43 19.80 -2.37 -23.86
CA VAL A 43 21.00 -2.85 -24.53
C VAL A 43 20.84 -2.85 -26.04
N SER A 44 21.98 -2.84 -26.74
CA SER A 44 21.98 -2.91 -28.20
C SER A 44 21.67 -4.35 -28.65
N ASP A 45 20.98 -4.49 -29.79
CA ASP A 45 20.56 -5.79 -30.36
C ASP A 45 21.72 -6.75 -30.71
N ASP A 46 22.97 -6.27 -30.67
CA ASP A 46 24.18 -7.05 -30.98
C ASP A 46 24.73 -7.84 -29.79
N VAL A 47 24.21 -7.64 -28.57
CA VAL A 47 24.62 -8.39 -27.38
C VAL A 47 23.77 -9.67 -27.22
N PRO A 48 24.38 -10.87 -27.18
CA PRO A 48 23.63 -12.11 -26.98
C PRO A 48 22.89 -12.15 -25.64
N GLU A 49 21.64 -12.60 -25.66
CA GLU A 49 20.78 -12.70 -24.47
C GLU A 49 21.41 -13.57 -23.37
N GLU A 50 22.10 -14.67 -23.74
CA GLU A 50 22.76 -15.54 -22.76
C GLU A 50 23.87 -14.81 -21.99
N GLU A 51 24.56 -13.87 -22.63
CA GLU A 51 25.59 -13.07 -21.97
C GLU A 51 24.99 -12.08 -20.97
N ILE A 52 23.86 -11.47 -21.33
CA ILE A 52 23.09 -10.56 -20.47
C ILE A 52 22.57 -11.30 -19.24
N LEU A 53 21.99 -12.49 -19.42
CA LEU A 53 21.52 -13.35 -18.34
C LEU A 53 22.63 -13.71 -17.35
N LEU A 54 23.84 -14.01 -17.83
CA LEU A 54 24.99 -14.32 -16.98
C LEU A 54 25.42 -13.12 -16.14
N ASP A 55 25.32 -11.90 -16.67
CA ASP A 55 25.67 -10.68 -15.95
C ASP A 55 24.55 -10.19 -15.02
N LEU A 56 23.28 -10.38 -15.39
CA LEU A 56 22.12 -10.13 -14.53
C LEU A 56 22.17 -10.95 -13.24
N LYS A 57 22.56 -12.23 -13.32
CA LYS A 57 22.75 -13.10 -12.14
C LYS A 57 23.81 -12.60 -11.15
N LYS A 58 24.66 -11.66 -11.55
CA LYS A 58 25.70 -11.04 -10.70
C LYS A 58 25.23 -9.72 -10.09
N ILE A 59 24.08 -9.19 -10.48
CA ILE A 59 23.49 -7.96 -9.95
C ILE A 59 22.64 -8.34 -8.74
N ASP A 60 22.76 -7.56 -7.68
CA ASP A 60 21.91 -7.73 -6.51
C ASP A 60 20.51 -7.20 -6.83
N GLU A 61 19.49 -7.99 -6.54
CA GLU A 61 18.09 -7.64 -6.82
C GLU A 61 17.70 -6.31 -6.18
N LYS A 62 18.16 -6.06 -4.94
CA LYS A 62 17.86 -4.81 -4.24
C LYS A 62 18.51 -3.62 -4.94
N ASP A 63 19.77 -3.75 -5.37
CA ASP A 63 20.44 -2.69 -6.12
C ASP A 63 19.72 -2.36 -7.44
N PHE A 64 19.19 -3.39 -8.12
CA PHE A 64 18.43 -3.25 -9.36
C PHE A 64 17.12 -2.48 -9.12
N ILE A 65 16.36 -2.92 -8.11
CA ILE A 65 15.08 -2.30 -7.74
C ILE A 65 15.27 -0.89 -7.20
N ASP A 66 16.32 -0.63 -6.40
CA ASP A 66 16.61 0.69 -5.83
C ASP A 66 16.86 1.74 -6.94
N ILE A 67 17.41 1.33 -8.10
CA ILE A 67 17.56 2.21 -9.26
C ILE A 67 16.20 2.51 -9.89
N ILE A 68 15.39 1.48 -10.14
CA ILE A 68 14.05 1.62 -10.72
C ILE A 68 13.15 2.49 -9.83
N GLU A 69 13.12 2.22 -8.53
CA GLU A 69 12.34 2.97 -7.56
C GLU A 69 12.73 4.46 -7.58
N ARG A 70 14.03 4.78 -7.65
CA ARG A 70 14.48 6.17 -7.73
C ARG A 70 13.96 6.86 -8.99
N LYS A 71 14.05 6.21 -10.14
CA LYS A 71 13.58 6.72 -11.44
C LYS A 71 12.07 6.93 -11.46
N LEU A 72 11.31 6.01 -10.86
CA LEU A 72 9.86 6.14 -10.71
C LEU A 72 9.49 7.27 -9.75
N LYS A 73 10.20 7.41 -8.62
CA LYS A 73 10.00 8.52 -7.68
C LYS A 73 10.22 9.89 -8.31
N GLU A 74 11.22 10.03 -9.19
CA GLU A 74 11.46 11.25 -9.97
C GLU A 74 10.25 11.64 -10.83
N ASN A 75 9.42 10.67 -11.22
CA ASN A 75 8.19 10.85 -12.00
C ASN A 75 6.92 10.90 -11.13
N ASN A 76 7.05 11.08 -9.81
CA ASN A 76 5.94 11.11 -8.84
C ASN A 76 5.18 9.76 -8.69
N TRP A 77 5.86 8.65 -8.97
CA TRP A 77 5.37 7.33 -8.63
C TRP A 77 5.86 6.91 -7.24
N ILE A 78 5.13 6.00 -6.60
CA ILE A 78 5.47 5.48 -5.27
C ILE A 78 5.52 3.96 -5.29
N PHE A 79 6.36 3.40 -4.44
CA PHE A 79 6.32 1.98 -4.11
C PHE A 79 5.09 1.69 -3.24
N VAL A 80 4.40 0.59 -3.53
CA VAL A 80 3.23 0.11 -2.79
C VAL A 80 3.45 -1.35 -2.42
N ASP A 81 3.12 -1.73 -1.17
CA ASP A 81 3.13 -3.11 -0.76
C ASP A 81 2.12 -3.93 -1.58
N GLN A 82 2.52 -5.08 -2.11
CA GLN A 82 1.68 -5.88 -3.00
C GLN A 82 0.38 -6.37 -2.35
N ILE A 83 0.36 -6.60 -1.03
CA ILE A 83 -0.84 -7.03 -0.30
C ILE A 83 -1.79 -5.86 -0.14
N ILE A 84 -1.28 -4.66 0.11
CA ILE A 84 -2.10 -3.43 0.11
C ILE A 84 -2.66 -3.23 -1.29
N PHE A 85 -1.82 -3.34 -2.33
CA PHE A 85 -2.23 -3.13 -3.71
C PHE A 85 -3.31 -4.12 -4.17
N GLU A 86 -3.19 -5.41 -3.84
CA GLU A 86 -4.22 -6.44 -4.09
C GLU A 86 -5.58 -6.08 -3.47
N ARG A 87 -5.59 -5.38 -2.34
CA ARG A 87 -6.84 -5.01 -1.66
C ARG A 87 -7.51 -3.78 -2.25
N ILE A 88 -6.76 -2.91 -2.93
CA ILE A 88 -7.27 -1.65 -3.48
C ILE A 88 -7.42 -1.68 -5.02
N GLU A 89 -6.78 -2.64 -5.69
CA GLU A 89 -6.77 -2.78 -7.14
C GLU A 89 -7.51 -4.02 -7.62
N ASP A 90 -8.65 -3.80 -8.27
CA ASP A 90 -9.42 -4.87 -8.89
C ASP A 90 -8.60 -5.58 -9.99
N GLY A 91 -8.45 -6.89 -9.85
CA GLY A 91 -7.76 -7.72 -10.85
C GLY A 91 -6.27 -7.89 -10.61
N PHE A 92 -5.65 -7.16 -9.68
CA PHE A 92 -4.32 -7.49 -9.20
C PHE A 92 -4.39 -8.68 -8.22
N LYS A 93 -3.42 -9.58 -8.29
CA LYS A 93 -3.25 -10.68 -7.34
C LYS A 93 -1.82 -10.69 -6.86
N ALA A 94 -1.62 -10.69 -5.55
CA ALA A 94 -0.28 -10.71 -4.99
C ALA A 94 0.39 -12.05 -5.27
N SER A 95 1.63 -11.98 -5.74
CA SER A 95 2.45 -13.15 -6.00
C SER A 95 2.90 -13.77 -4.68
N LYS A 96 2.84 -15.10 -4.58
CA LYS A 96 3.15 -15.83 -3.34
C LYS A 96 4.55 -16.44 -3.32
N ASP A 97 5.05 -16.75 -4.50
CA ASP A 97 6.27 -17.50 -4.78
C ASP A 97 7.41 -16.61 -5.29
N ILE A 98 7.06 -15.45 -5.85
CA ILE A 98 8.01 -14.47 -6.38
C ILE A 98 7.83 -13.11 -5.72
N LYS A 99 8.96 -12.48 -5.38
CA LYS A 99 8.96 -11.13 -4.80
C LYS A 99 8.60 -10.12 -5.89
N THR A 100 7.45 -9.48 -5.72
CA THR A 100 6.92 -8.51 -6.67
C THR A 100 6.90 -7.12 -6.04
N TYR A 101 7.48 -6.16 -6.74
CA TYR A 101 7.53 -4.76 -6.35
C TYR A 101 6.49 -4.00 -7.17
N VAL A 102 5.51 -3.39 -6.52
CA VAL A 102 4.47 -2.63 -7.19
C VAL A 102 4.79 -1.14 -7.09
N PHE A 103 4.65 -0.44 -8.20
CA PHE A 103 4.77 1.00 -8.26
C PHE A 103 3.53 1.59 -8.89
N ALA A 104 3.01 2.66 -8.31
CA ALA A 104 1.80 3.32 -8.79
C ALA A 104 2.03 4.83 -8.92
N ASP A 105 1.34 5.46 -9.88
CA ASP A 105 1.21 6.91 -9.88
C ASP A 105 0.61 7.37 -8.54
N ARG A 106 1.19 8.40 -7.93
CA ARG A 106 0.76 8.86 -6.62
C ARG A 106 -0.70 9.30 -6.61
N LYS A 107 -1.18 10.01 -7.65
CA LYS A 107 -2.57 10.49 -7.67
C LYS A 107 -3.54 9.32 -7.80
N TYR A 108 -3.19 8.35 -8.64
CA TYR A 108 -3.92 7.10 -8.77
C TYR A 108 -4.04 6.36 -7.44
N TYR A 109 -2.91 6.11 -6.77
CA TYR A 109 -2.87 5.45 -5.47
C TYR A 109 -3.71 6.18 -4.43
N MET A 110 -3.54 7.51 -4.30
CA MET A 110 -4.31 8.30 -3.34
C MET A 110 -5.82 8.22 -3.60
N LYS A 111 -6.25 8.22 -4.86
CA LYS A 111 -7.67 8.04 -5.21
C LYS A 111 -8.18 6.67 -4.77
N LYS A 112 -7.40 5.61 -4.96
CA LYS A 112 -7.77 4.25 -4.49
C LYS A 112 -7.83 4.18 -2.96
N MET A 113 -6.90 4.83 -2.26
CA MET A 113 -6.91 4.89 -0.80
C MET A 113 -8.10 5.67 -0.24
N LEU A 114 -8.52 6.76 -0.89
CA LEU A 114 -9.74 7.48 -0.50
C LEU A 114 -11.00 6.63 -0.67
N ASN A 115 -11.12 5.92 -1.80
CA ASN A 115 -12.23 4.97 -1.98
C ASN A 115 -12.24 3.87 -0.90
N MET A 116 -11.06 3.44 -0.47
CA MET A 116 -10.92 2.47 0.63
C MET A 116 -11.21 3.09 2.01
N ALA A 117 -10.88 4.37 2.21
CA ALA A 117 -11.27 5.11 3.42
C ALA A 117 -12.80 5.15 3.57
N ASP A 118 -13.52 5.38 2.47
CA ASP A 118 -14.98 5.38 2.45
C ASP A 118 -15.56 4.00 2.82
N SER A 119 -15.00 2.92 2.27
CA SER A 119 -15.46 1.56 2.55
C SER A 119 -15.16 1.11 3.99
N LEU A 120 -14.06 1.60 4.57
CA LEU A 120 -13.67 1.35 5.96
C LEU A 120 -14.19 2.42 6.92
N SER A 121 -15.00 3.37 6.46
CA SER A 121 -15.43 4.52 7.27
C SER A 121 -16.13 4.11 8.56
N TRP A 122 -16.88 3.00 8.55
CA TRP A 122 -17.51 2.46 9.75
C TRP A 122 -16.49 1.91 10.75
N ILE A 123 -15.38 1.31 10.30
CA ILE A 123 -14.30 0.87 11.19
C ILE A 123 -13.66 2.09 11.84
N LEU A 124 -13.36 3.12 11.07
CA LEU A 124 -12.76 4.37 11.56
C LEU A 124 -13.67 5.06 12.59
N LYS A 125 -14.98 5.09 12.35
CA LYS A 125 -15.97 5.58 13.32
C LYS A 125 -16.02 4.74 14.60
N ALA A 126 -15.93 3.42 14.49
CA ALA A 126 -15.91 2.53 15.65
C ALA A 126 -14.69 2.80 16.54
N MET A 127 -13.51 2.97 15.91
CA MET A 127 -12.28 3.34 16.58
C MET A 127 -12.40 4.69 17.29
N ALA A 128 -13.02 5.68 16.66
CA ALA A 128 -13.30 6.97 17.29
C ALA A 128 -14.24 6.85 18.50
N ILE A 129 -15.32 6.03 18.41
CA ILE A 129 -16.23 5.79 19.53
C ILE A 129 -15.48 5.16 20.71
N ASP A 130 -14.71 4.10 20.45
CA ASP A 130 -13.97 3.42 21.49
C ASP A 130 -12.90 4.34 22.11
N THR A 131 -12.29 5.20 21.30
CA THR A 131 -11.34 6.21 21.78
C THR A 131 -12.01 7.22 22.70
N TYR A 132 -13.15 7.76 22.26
CA TYR A 132 -13.97 8.70 23.02
C TYR A 132 -14.49 8.13 24.35
N GLN A 133 -14.92 6.86 24.36
CA GLN A 133 -15.55 6.24 25.52
C GLN A 133 -14.59 5.50 26.46
N HIS A 134 -13.45 5.02 25.96
CA HIS A 134 -12.63 4.05 26.68
C HIS A 134 -11.15 4.38 26.75
N LEU A 135 -10.59 5.21 25.87
CA LEU A 135 -9.15 5.49 25.83
C LEU A 135 -8.82 6.88 26.34
N ARG A 136 -9.61 7.89 25.97
CA ARG A 136 -9.40 9.27 26.39
C ARG A 136 -10.44 9.74 27.40
N VAL A 137 -9.96 10.44 28.43
CA VAL A 137 -10.80 11.29 29.29
C VAL A 137 -10.73 12.70 28.69
N SER A 138 -11.27 12.90 27.50
CA SER A 138 -11.10 14.18 26.79
C SER A 138 -12.35 15.05 26.87
N SER A 139 -12.13 16.35 27.10
CA SER A 139 -13.14 17.42 26.99
C SER A 139 -13.54 17.74 25.54
N ILE A 140 -12.92 17.09 24.55
CA ILE A 140 -13.26 17.23 23.13
C ILE A 140 -14.34 16.21 22.73
N GLY A 141 -15.23 16.61 21.83
CA GLY A 141 -16.33 15.77 21.34
C GLY A 141 -15.86 14.65 20.41
N LEU A 142 -16.72 13.65 20.20
CA LEU A 142 -16.46 12.49 19.33
C LEU A 142 -16.07 12.91 17.90
N GLN A 143 -16.76 13.89 17.31
CA GLN A 143 -16.43 14.37 15.97
C GLN A 143 -14.99 14.91 15.86
N ALA A 144 -14.52 15.67 16.86
CA ALA A 144 -13.16 16.19 16.86
C ALA A 144 -12.12 15.06 16.94
N ILE A 145 -12.40 14.00 17.72
CA ILE A 145 -11.55 12.81 17.77
C ILE A 145 -11.49 12.12 16.41
N TYR A 146 -12.64 11.96 15.75
CA TYR A 146 -12.72 11.35 14.42
C TYR A 146 -11.91 12.14 13.40
N ASP A 147 -12.11 13.45 13.33
CA ASP A 147 -11.44 14.31 12.35
C ASP A 147 -9.93 14.41 12.59
N GLU A 148 -9.48 14.44 13.85
CA GLU A 148 -8.06 14.59 14.18
C GLU A 148 -7.25 13.29 13.99
N HIS A 149 -7.86 12.13 14.24
CA HIS A 149 -7.11 10.88 14.35
C HIS A 149 -7.48 9.81 13.31
N PHE A 150 -8.67 9.86 12.73
CA PHE A 150 -9.22 8.75 11.95
C PHE A 150 -9.65 9.14 10.54
N TYR A 151 -10.18 10.34 10.34
CA TYR A 151 -10.62 10.82 9.03
C TYR A 151 -9.43 10.90 8.04
N ASP A 152 -9.57 10.28 6.87
CA ASP A 152 -8.55 10.19 5.81
C ASP A 152 -7.15 9.73 6.27
N ASN A 153 -7.05 9.04 7.40
CA ASN A 153 -5.77 8.57 7.93
C ASN A 153 -5.23 7.38 7.13
N THR A 154 -4.48 7.70 6.07
CA THR A 154 -3.95 6.71 5.11
C THR A 154 -3.07 5.67 5.78
N MET A 155 -2.23 6.07 6.74
CA MET A 155 -1.36 5.14 7.48
C MET A 155 -2.16 4.10 8.27
N LEU A 156 -3.25 4.54 8.90
CA LEU A 156 -4.13 3.65 9.65
C LEU A 156 -4.87 2.68 8.71
N ILE A 157 -5.34 3.18 7.56
CA ILE A 157 -5.99 2.35 6.54
C ILE A 157 -5.00 1.29 6.03
N GLU A 158 -3.77 1.68 5.68
CA GLU A 158 -2.71 0.74 5.28
C GLU A 158 -2.45 -0.32 6.35
N GLU A 159 -2.43 0.06 7.63
CA GLU A 159 -2.24 -0.91 8.71
C GLU A 159 -3.37 -1.93 8.79
N ILE A 160 -4.63 -1.47 8.70
CA ILE A 160 -5.81 -2.34 8.65
C ILE A 160 -5.75 -3.26 7.42
N LEU A 161 -5.40 -2.71 6.27
CA LEU A 161 -5.25 -3.47 5.02
C LEU A 161 -4.06 -4.41 5.05
N LEU A 162 -3.00 -4.18 5.81
CA LEU A 162 -1.87 -5.10 5.82
C LEU A 162 -2.08 -6.20 6.87
N LYS A 163 -2.42 -5.79 8.09
CA LYS A 163 -2.43 -6.66 9.27
C LYS A 163 -3.81 -7.19 9.63
N GLY A 164 -4.87 -6.58 9.12
CA GLY A 164 -6.24 -6.83 9.61
C GLY A 164 -6.46 -6.27 11.01
N SER A 165 -5.57 -5.41 11.51
CA SER A 165 -5.66 -4.82 12.84
C SER A 165 -4.94 -3.48 12.89
N ALA A 166 -5.35 -2.63 13.82
CA ALA A 166 -4.68 -1.36 14.09
C ALA A 166 -4.55 -1.11 15.59
N GLU A 167 -3.50 -0.40 15.97
CA GLU A 167 -3.23 -0.01 17.35
C GLU A 167 -3.24 1.51 17.49
N PHE A 168 -3.88 2.00 18.54
CA PHE A 168 -3.88 3.41 18.91
C PHE A 168 -3.97 3.54 20.43
N GLU A 169 -2.98 4.21 21.02
CA GLU A 169 -2.80 4.30 22.47
C GLU A 169 -2.80 2.92 23.15
N GLN A 170 -3.76 2.65 24.05
CA GLN A 170 -3.92 1.36 24.73
C GLN A 170 -4.95 0.45 24.05
N GLY A 171 -5.45 0.86 22.88
CA GLY A 171 -6.46 0.19 22.10
C GLY A 171 -5.87 -0.66 20.97
N LEU A 172 -6.44 -1.83 20.77
CA LEU A 172 -6.18 -2.70 19.63
C LEU A 172 -7.51 -3.07 18.98
N TRP A 173 -7.64 -2.80 17.69
CA TRP A 173 -8.79 -3.16 16.88
C TRP A 173 -8.41 -4.27 15.92
N LYS A 174 -9.21 -5.34 15.86
CA LYS A 174 -9.03 -6.45 14.92
C LYS A 174 -10.26 -6.56 14.03
N VAL A 175 -10.03 -6.50 12.72
CA VAL A 175 -11.06 -6.67 11.69
C VAL A 175 -11.21 -8.15 11.40
N ASP A 176 -12.45 -8.64 11.49
CA ASP A 176 -12.85 -9.94 10.98
C ASP A 176 -13.68 -9.73 9.70
N PRO A 177 -13.03 -9.75 8.52
CA PRO A 177 -13.71 -9.48 7.26
C PRO A 177 -14.71 -10.58 6.89
N ASN A 178 -14.52 -11.83 7.37
CA ASN A 178 -15.41 -12.94 7.04
C ASN A 178 -16.79 -12.78 7.69
N HIS A 179 -16.84 -12.12 8.84
CA HIS A 179 -18.08 -11.91 9.59
C HIS A 179 -18.53 -10.45 9.60
N GLY A 180 -17.81 -9.54 8.92
CA GLY A 180 -18.13 -8.11 8.92
C GLY A 180 -18.10 -7.49 10.32
N MET A 181 -17.14 -7.91 11.15
CA MET A 181 -17.05 -7.50 12.55
C MET A 181 -15.72 -6.81 12.85
N LEU A 182 -15.74 -5.91 13.83
CA LEU A 182 -14.55 -5.31 14.42
C LEU A 182 -14.54 -5.57 15.92
N ALA A 183 -13.47 -6.15 16.44
CA ALA A 183 -13.29 -6.40 17.87
C ALA A 183 -12.30 -5.40 18.47
N PHE A 184 -12.70 -4.74 19.56
CA PHE A 184 -11.89 -3.79 20.30
C PHE A 184 -11.36 -4.42 21.59
N TYR A 185 -10.05 -4.31 21.78
CA TYR A 185 -9.32 -4.79 22.94
C TYR A 185 -8.66 -3.61 23.67
N LYS A 186 -8.72 -3.64 25.00
CA LYS A 186 -7.95 -2.75 25.88
C LYS A 186 -7.29 -3.58 26.96
N GLU A 187 -5.97 -3.41 27.13
CA GLU A 187 -5.15 -4.20 28.08
C GLU A 187 -5.31 -5.72 27.86
N GLY A 188 -5.36 -6.14 26.59
CA GLY A 188 -5.51 -7.55 26.20
C GLY A 188 -6.90 -8.16 26.41
N LYS A 189 -7.87 -7.42 26.94
CA LYS A 189 -9.26 -7.89 27.14
C LYS A 189 -10.16 -7.38 26.05
N ASN A 190 -10.97 -8.27 25.46
CA ASN A 190 -12.04 -7.88 24.54
C ASN A 190 -13.07 -7.04 25.31
N ARG A 191 -13.26 -5.80 24.87
CA ARG A 191 -14.18 -4.84 25.49
C ARG A 191 -15.46 -4.71 24.69
N ARG A 192 -15.38 -4.78 23.36
CA ARG A 192 -16.52 -4.53 22.48
C ARG A 192 -16.36 -5.20 21.13
N GLN A 193 -17.50 -5.50 20.52
CA GLN A 193 -17.60 -5.89 19.12
C GLN A 193 -18.55 -4.96 18.39
N TRP A 194 -18.19 -4.67 17.16
CA TRP A 194 -18.88 -3.73 16.29
C TRP A 194 -19.28 -4.42 15.00
N THR A 195 -20.42 -3.99 14.49
CA THR A 195 -20.88 -4.21 13.12
C THR A 195 -21.16 -2.84 12.53
N GLU A 196 -21.13 -2.72 11.20
CA GLU A 196 -21.37 -1.44 10.54
C GLU A 196 -22.66 -0.75 11.01
N GLY A 197 -23.77 -1.50 11.08
CA GLY A 197 -25.06 -0.96 11.52
C GLY A 197 -25.04 -0.44 12.95
N SER A 198 -24.43 -1.18 13.88
CA SER A 198 -24.35 -0.75 15.28
C SER A 198 -23.43 0.45 15.48
N VAL A 199 -22.37 0.56 14.68
CA VAL A 199 -21.46 1.72 14.70
C VAL A 199 -22.16 2.96 14.18
N ASN A 200 -22.79 2.89 13.01
CA ASN A 200 -23.42 4.05 12.41
C ASN A 200 -24.54 4.61 13.30
N PHE A 201 -25.33 3.73 13.94
CA PHE A 201 -26.31 4.14 14.95
C PHE A 201 -25.65 4.84 16.14
N THR A 202 -24.65 4.20 16.76
CA THR A 202 -24.00 4.72 17.98
C THR A 202 -23.24 6.02 17.72
N TYR A 203 -22.54 6.12 16.59
CA TYR A 203 -21.83 7.33 16.18
C TYR A 203 -22.79 8.52 16.01
N GLY A 204 -23.97 8.26 15.45
CA GLY A 204 -25.02 9.26 15.31
C GLY A 204 -25.59 9.73 16.65
N GLU A 205 -25.87 8.80 17.57
CA GLU A 205 -26.39 9.13 18.91
C GLU A 205 -25.40 9.93 19.76
N LEU A 206 -24.11 9.62 19.68
CA LEU A 206 -23.06 10.30 20.46
C LEU A 206 -22.68 11.68 19.94
N ASN A 207 -23.08 12.05 18.72
CA ASN A 207 -22.84 13.37 18.12
C ASN A 207 -24.08 14.28 18.11
N LYS A 208 -25.19 13.84 18.71
CA LYS A 208 -26.37 14.69 18.96
C LYS A 208 -26.18 15.55 20.20
#